data_AF-A0A7W3P4F3-F1
#
_entry.id   AF-A0A7W3P4F3-F1
#
_cell.length_a   1.000
_cell.length_b   1.000
_cell.length_c   1.000
_cell.angle_alpha   90.00
_cell.angle_beta   90.00
_cell.angle_gamma   90.00
#
_symmetry.space_group_name_H-M   'P 1'
#
loop_
_entity.id
_entity.type
_entity.pdbx_description
1 polymer ?
#
loop_
_entity_poly.entity_id
_entity_poly.type
_entity_poly.pdbx_seq_one_letter_code
_entity_poly.pdbx_strand_id
1 'polypeptide(L)'
;MSDTPVDGSVIMTLAEQQYRASVIRQLQISVDWQLVEWVDGAACRDSGRADRPTCARCPVRAECLAAALVAGDTAEWRGGADREERAGLWEDLERVYLGHRDRGFMQLDRSLTGRWG
;
A
#
# COMPACT_ATOMS: atom_id res chain seq x y z
N MET A 1 -22.80 -26.40 11.20
CA MET A 1 -22.02 -25.23 10.74
C MET A 1 -22.35 -24.10 11.68
N SER A 2 -21.43 -23.75 12.57
CA SER A 2 -21.62 -22.60 13.45
C SER A 2 -21.46 -21.32 12.63
N ASP A 3 -22.53 -20.53 12.60
CA ASP A 3 -22.58 -19.22 11.96
C ASP A 3 -21.90 -18.22 12.91
N THR A 4 -20.58 -18.30 13.01
CA THR A 4 -19.82 -17.40 13.87
C THR A 4 -19.89 -15.99 13.26
N PRO A 5 -20.38 -14.97 14.00
CA PRO A 5 -20.44 -13.61 13.50
C PRO A 5 -19.04 -13.15 13.07
N VAL A 6 -18.93 -12.62 11.86
CA VAL A 6 -17.68 -12.00 11.40
C VAL A 6 -17.46 -10.74 12.23
N ASP A 7 -16.30 -10.67 12.89
CA ASP A 7 -15.90 -9.50 13.66
C ASP A 7 -15.75 -8.27 12.74
N GLY A 8 -16.44 -7.19 13.06
CA GLY A 8 -16.36 -5.92 12.32
C GLY A 8 -14.94 -5.36 12.26
N SER A 9 -14.09 -5.65 13.24
CA SER A 9 -12.69 -5.22 13.23
C SER A 9 -11.89 -5.84 12.07
N VAL A 10 -12.17 -7.11 11.75
CA VAL A 10 -11.57 -7.83 10.63
C VAL A 10 -12.03 -7.24 9.31
N ILE A 11 -13.33 -6.92 9.19
CA ILE A 11 -13.88 -6.28 8.00
C ILE A 11 -13.22 -4.93 7.75
N MET A 12 -13.08 -4.09 8.78
CA MET A 12 -12.46 -2.78 8.64
C MET A 12 -10.99 -2.88 8.26
N THR A 13 -10.25 -3.82 8.86
CA THR A 13 -8.84 -4.07 8.52
C THR A 13 -8.69 -4.48 7.05
N LEU A 14 -9.53 -5.41 6.59
CA LEU A 14 -9.53 -5.84 5.19
C LEU A 14 -9.92 -4.71 4.24
N ALA A 15 -10.93 -3.91 4.59
CA ALA A 15 -11.35 -2.76 3.80
C ALA A 15 -10.23 -1.74 3.66
N GLU A 16 -9.52 -1.44 4.75
CA GLU A 16 -8.35 -0.56 4.72
C GLU A 16 -7.25 -1.12 3.83
N GLN A 17 -6.88 -2.39 3.98
CA GLN A 17 -5.84 -3.02 3.15
C GLN A 17 -6.23 -3.02 1.66
N GLN A 18 -7.49 -3.28 1.33
CA GLN A 18 -7.98 -3.25 -0.05
C GLN A 18 -7.97 -1.85 -0.65
N TYR A 19 -8.34 -0.85 0.15
CA TYR A 19 -8.22 0.54 -0.25
C TYR A 19 -6.75 0.90 -0.52
N ARG A 20 -5.86 0.57 0.41
CA ARG A 20 -4.43 0.86 0.28
C ARG A 20 -3.79 0.18 -0.93
N ALA A 21 -4.12 -1.09 -1.17
CA ALA A 21 -3.68 -1.81 -2.36
C ALA A 21 -4.18 -1.16 -3.65
N SER A 22 -5.39 -0.59 -3.65
CA SER A 22 -5.96 0.09 -4.82
C SER A 22 -5.23 1.39 -5.13
N VAL A 23 -4.86 2.17 -4.11
CA VAL A 23 -4.03 3.38 -4.27
C VAL A 23 -2.70 3.02 -4.96
N ILE A 24 -1.97 2.05 -4.41
CA ILE A 24 -0.67 1.60 -4.95
C ILE A 24 -0.79 1.14 -6.41
N ARG A 25 -1.79 0.30 -6.73
CA ARG A 25 -2.03 -0.19 -8.10
C ARG A 25 -2.35 0.93 -9.08
N GLN A 26 -3.21 1.87 -8.71
CA GLN A 26 -3.65 2.96 -9.58
C GLN A 26 -2.53 3.97 -9.87
N LEU A 27 -1.58 4.10 -8.94
CA LEU A 27 -0.37 4.90 -9.14
C LEU A 27 0.74 4.15 -9.91
N GLN A 28 0.47 2.94 -10.41
CA GLN A 28 1.41 2.11 -11.17
C GLN A 28 2.71 1.82 -10.41
N ILE A 29 2.66 1.86 -9.07
CA ILE A 29 3.72 1.33 -8.22
C ILE A 29 3.62 -0.20 -8.35
N SER A 30 4.72 -0.86 -8.75
CA SER A 30 4.75 -2.28 -9.13
C SER A 30 3.87 -3.18 -8.24
N VAL A 31 3.31 -4.27 -8.80
CA VAL A 31 2.55 -5.27 -8.04
C VAL A 31 3.39 -6.40 -7.49
N ASP A 32 4.71 -6.40 -7.72
CA ASP A 32 5.61 -7.49 -7.32
C ASP A 32 5.57 -7.75 -5.81
N TRP A 33 5.22 -6.75 -5.00
CA TRP A 33 5.00 -6.89 -3.56
C TRP A 33 3.88 -7.86 -3.16
N GLN A 34 2.97 -8.20 -4.08
CA GLN A 34 1.90 -9.18 -3.84
C GLN A 34 2.40 -10.63 -3.94
N LEU A 35 3.53 -10.86 -4.64
CA LEU A 35 4.13 -12.18 -4.75
C LEU A 35 4.90 -12.47 -3.47
N VAL A 36 4.72 -13.62 -2.81
CA VAL A 36 5.44 -13.91 -1.54
C VAL A 36 6.94 -14.14 -1.76
N GLU A 37 7.34 -14.44 -3.00
CA GLU A 37 8.70 -14.84 -3.38
C GLU A 37 9.77 -13.77 -3.10
N TRP A 38 9.41 -12.48 -3.10
CA TRP A 38 10.37 -11.42 -2.76
C TRP A 38 10.86 -11.53 -1.31
N VAL A 39 10.10 -12.17 -0.42
CA VAL A 39 10.49 -12.33 0.99
C VAL A 39 11.79 -13.14 1.12
N ASP A 40 12.05 -14.07 0.18
CA ASP A 40 13.28 -14.85 0.18
C ASP A 40 14.53 -14.02 -0.14
N GLY A 41 14.36 -12.88 -0.82
CA GLY A 41 15.42 -11.91 -1.08
C GLY A 41 15.65 -10.90 0.07
N ALA A 42 14.85 -10.95 1.14
CA ALA A 42 14.93 -9.96 2.20
C ALA A 42 16.22 -10.08 3.03
N ALA A 43 17.03 -9.03 3.07
CA ALA A 43 18.29 -9.02 3.81
C ALA A 43 18.14 -9.26 5.33
N CYS A 44 16.96 -8.98 5.89
CA CYS A 44 16.64 -9.24 7.30
C CYS A 44 16.07 -10.64 7.56
N ARG A 45 15.87 -11.48 6.54
CA ARG A 45 15.24 -12.81 6.65
C ARG A 45 15.94 -13.69 7.67
N ASP A 46 17.27 -13.75 7.61
CA ASP A 46 18.05 -14.66 8.46
C ASP A 46 18.40 -14.04 9.82
N SER A 47 18.53 -12.71 9.89
CA SER A 47 18.86 -12.00 11.14
C SER A 47 17.62 -11.69 11.99
N GLY A 48 16.42 -11.71 11.40
CA GLY A 48 15.18 -11.24 12.02
C GLY A 48 15.15 -9.75 12.36
N ARG A 49 16.22 -9.01 12.02
CA ARG A 49 16.39 -7.60 12.39
C ARG A 49 16.36 -6.73 11.15
N ALA A 50 15.28 -5.95 11.02
CA ALA A 50 15.21 -4.86 10.08
C ALA A 50 15.68 -3.57 10.79
N ASP A 51 16.74 -2.97 10.27
CA ASP A 51 17.24 -1.66 10.66
C ASP A 51 17.67 -0.87 9.41
N ARG A 52 17.99 0.42 9.58
CA ARG A 52 18.36 1.29 8.48
C ARG A 52 19.51 0.72 7.63
N PRO A 53 20.65 0.25 8.19
CA PRO A 53 21.74 -0.33 7.39
C PRO A 53 21.36 -1.62 6.65
N THR A 54 20.50 -2.45 7.24
CA THR A 54 20.03 -3.69 6.61
C THR A 54 19.10 -3.36 5.45
N CYS A 55 18.13 -2.48 5.66
CA CYS A 55 17.20 -2.08 4.61
C CYS A 55 17.87 -1.33 3.45
N ALA A 56 18.92 -0.53 3.72
CA ALA A 56 19.64 0.21 2.68
C ALA A 56 20.33 -0.70 1.64
N ARG A 57 20.67 -1.94 2.02
CA ARG A 57 21.32 -2.93 1.15
C ARG A 57 20.38 -4.05 0.71
N CYS A 58 19.11 -3.98 1.08
CA CYS A 58 18.14 -5.02 0.81
C CYS A 58 17.73 -4.98 -0.67
N PRO A 59 17.87 -6.08 -1.44
CA PRO A 59 17.52 -6.10 -2.86
C PRO A 59 16.01 -5.97 -3.10
N VAL A 60 15.20 -6.36 -2.12
CA VAL A 60 13.72 -6.33 -2.18
C VAL A 60 13.13 -5.17 -1.38
N ARG A 61 13.89 -4.06 -1.30
CA ARG A 61 13.52 -2.88 -0.50
C ARG A 61 12.20 -2.27 -0.98
N ALA A 62 11.98 -2.21 -2.29
CA ALA A 62 10.81 -1.58 -2.89
C ALA A 62 9.53 -2.39 -2.62
N GLU A 63 9.59 -3.70 -2.79
CA GLU A 63 8.51 -4.65 -2.54
C GLU A 63 8.14 -4.64 -1.05
N CYS A 64 9.17 -4.68 -0.18
CA CYS A 64 8.99 -4.59 1.26
C CYS A 64 8.33 -3.27 1.69
N LEU A 65 8.72 -2.13 1.10
CA LEU A 65 8.10 -0.84 1.39
C LEU A 65 6.63 -0.82 0.95
N ALA A 66 6.34 -1.26 -0.27
CA ALA A 66 4.98 -1.29 -0.79
C ALA A 66 4.07 -2.22 0.03
N ALA A 67 4.54 -3.42 0.37
CA ALA A 67 3.82 -4.34 1.25
C ALA A 67 3.54 -3.72 2.63
N ALA A 68 4.54 -3.04 3.23
CA ALA A 68 4.39 -2.39 4.53
C ALA A 68 3.38 -1.24 4.50
N LEU A 69 3.38 -0.44 3.43
CA LEU A 69 2.40 0.63 3.25
C LEU A 69 0.99 0.08 3.12
N VAL A 70 0.79 -0.99 2.34
CA VAL A 70 -0.51 -1.64 2.14
C VAL A 70 -1.03 -2.30 3.41
N ALA A 71 -0.16 -3.01 4.14
CA ALA A 71 -0.54 -3.70 5.36
C ALA A 71 -0.76 -2.77 6.56
N GLY A 72 -0.33 -1.51 6.48
CA GLY A 72 -0.29 -0.62 7.64
C GLY A 72 0.70 -1.11 8.70
N ASP A 73 1.84 -1.67 8.27
CA ASP A 73 2.80 -2.36 9.15
C ASP A 73 3.33 -1.42 10.26
N THR A 74 3.28 -1.89 11.50
CA THR A 74 3.62 -1.15 12.72
C THR A 74 5.06 -1.34 13.17
N ALA A 75 5.84 -2.21 12.52
CA ALA A 75 7.25 -2.42 12.83
C ALA A 75 8.05 -1.14 12.64
N GLU A 76 9.14 -0.98 13.40
CA GLU A 76 9.96 0.23 13.31
C GLU A 76 10.49 0.45 11.89
N TRP A 77 11.17 -0.54 11.31
CA TRP A 77 11.77 -0.46 9.99
C TRP A 77 11.16 -1.43 8.98
N ARG A 78 10.79 -0.90 7.81
CA ARG A 78 10.38 -1.64 6.62
C ARG A 78 10.80 -0.89 5.36
N GLY A 79 11.34 -1.60 4.37
CA GLY A 79 11.68 -0.98 3.09
C GLY A 79 12.61 0.23 3.17
N GLY A 80 13.39 0.36 4.25
CA GLY A 80 14.30 1.47 4.49
C GLY A 80 13.60 2.78 4.88
N ALA A 81 12.37 2.70 5.38
CA ALA A 81 11.65 3.79 6.00
C ALA A 81 11.22 3.39 7.41
N ASP A 82 11.30 4.34 8.34
CA ASP A 82 10.71 4.17 9.67
C ASP A 82 9.18 4.34 9.65
N ARG A 83 8.53 4.24 10.81
CA ARG A 83 7.07 4.34 10.90
C ARG A 83 6.52 5.72 10.50
N GLU A 84 7.21 6.79 10.88
CA GLU A 84 6.78 8.16 10.60
C GLU A 84 6.96 8.47 9.11
N GLU A 85 8.10 8.09 8.55
CA GLU A 85 8.38 8.21 7.12
C GLU A 85 7.33 7.45 6.29
N ARG A 86 6.95 6.23 6.70
CA ARG A 86 5.89 5.46 6.02
C ARG A 86 4.52 6.11 6.14
N ALA A 87 4.19 6.73 7.28
CA ALA A 87 2.94 7.46 7.43
C ALA A 87 2.87 8.67 6.48
N GLY A 88 3.94 9.48 6.43
CA GLY A 88 4.01 10.61 5.52
C GLY A 88 3.96 10.20 4.04
N LEU A 89 4.69 9.13 3.67
CA LEU A 89 4.61 8.56 2.33
C LEU A 89 3.20 8.11 1.97
N TRP A 90 2.49 7.47 2.91
CA TRP A 90 1.12 7.06 2.69
C TRP A 90 0.19 8.26 2.43
N GLU A 91 0.29 9.31 3.26
CA GLU A 91 -0.52 10.53 3.09
C GLU A 91 -0.30 11.20 1.74
N ASP A 92 0.95 11.26 1.28
CA ASP A 92 1.27 11.84 -0.03
C ASP A 92 0.73 11.00 -1.19
N LEU A 93 0.88 9.67 -1.12
CA LEU A 93 0.33 8.75 -2.12
C LEU A 93 -1.20 8.83 -2.19
N GLU A 94 -1.86 8.83 -1.03
CA GLU A 94 -3.30 8.97 -0.93
C GLU A 94 -3.77 10.30 -1.52
N ARG A 95 -3.09 11.41 -1.20
CA ARG A 95 -3.40 12.73 -1.75
C ARG A 95 -3.30 12.75 -3.27
N VAL A 96 -2.25 12.16 -3.84
CA VAL A 96 -2.06 12.06 -5.29
C VAL A 96 -3.18 11.23 -5.91
N TYR A 97 -3.49 10.08 -5.34
CA TYR A 97 -4.58 9.21 -5.82
C TYR A 97 -5.94 9.91 -5.81
N LEU A 98 -6.30 10.57 -4.71
CA LEU A 98 -7.55 11.32 -4.61
C LEU A 98 -7.59 12.45 -5.64
N GLY A 99 -6.48 13.17 -5.83
CA GLY A 99 -6.36 14.19 -6.88
C GLY A 99 -6.58 13.63 -8.30
N HIS A 100 -6.07 12.44 -8.61
CA HIS A 100 -6.32 11.78 -9.89
C HIS A 100 -7.77 11.31 -10.04
N ARG A 101 -8.31 10.69 -9.00
CA ARG A 101 -9.69 10.20 -8.96
C ARG A 101 -10.67 11.34 -9.21
N ASP A 102 -10.50 12.46 -8.49
CA ASP A 102 -11.41 13.60 -8.57
C ASP A 102 -11.33 14.28 -9.95
N ARG A 103 -10.14 14.37 -10.56
CA ARG A 103 -9.99 14.82 -11.96
C ARG A 103 -10.66 13.88 -12.96
N GLY A 104 -10.54 12.56 -12.76
CA GLY A 104 -11.21 11.55 -13.57
C GLY A 104 -12.73 11.70 -13.53
N PHE A 105 -13.30 11.93 -12.34
CA PHE A 105 -14.72 12.22 -12.18
C PHE A 105 -15.15 13.50 -12.90
N MET A 106 -14.39 14.59 -12.78
CA MET A 106 -14.71 15.85 -13.48
C MET A 106 -14.69 15.71 -15.01
N GLN A 107 -13.78 14.89 -15.56
CA GLN A 107 -13.72 14.65 -17.01
C GLN A 107 -14.92 13.82 -17.50
N LEU A 108 -15.33 12.81 -16.73
CA LEU A 108 -16.52 12.00 -17.04
C LEU A 108 -17.80 12.85 -17.02
N ASP A 109 -17.98 13.69 -15.99
CA ASP A 109 -19.14 14.57 -15.86
C ASP A 109 -19.25 15.55 -17.05
N ARG A 110 -18.13 16.14 -17.47
CA ARG A 110 -18.07 17.02 -18.65
C ARG A 110 -18.40 16.28 -19.96
N SER A 111 -18.01 15.01 -20.07
CA SER A 111 -18.29 14.18 -21.25
C SER A 111 -19.75 13.71 -21.33
N LEU A 112 -20.40 13.53 -20.18
CA LEU A 112 -21.81 13.16 -20.10
C LEU A 112 -22.71 14.38 -20.37
N THR A 113 -22.38 15.53 -19.79
CA THR A 113 -23.13 16.79 -20.02
C THR A 113 -23.02 17.31 -21.47
N GLY A 114 -21.88 17.10 -22.14
CA GLY A 114 -21.70 17.49 -23.55
C GLY A 114 -22.34 16.57 -24.59
N ARG A 115 -22.86 15.40 -24.20
CA ARG A 115 -23.49 14.43 -25.12
C ARG A 115 -25.02 14.63 -25.26
N TRP A 116 -25.61 15.55 -24.48
CA TRP A 116 -27.04 15.88 -24.50
C TRP A 116 -27.31 17.36 -24.84
N GLY A 117 -26.33 18.07 -25.40
CA GLY A 117 -26.45 19.46 -25.84
C GLY A 117 -26.49 19.60 -27.36
#